data_AF-A0A949HL07-F1
#
_entry.id   AF-A0A949HL07-F1
#
_cell.length_a   1.000
_cell.length_b   1.000
_cell.length_c   1.000
_cell.angle_alpha   90.00
_cell.angle_beta   90.00
_cell.angle_gamma   90.00
#
_symmetry.space_group_name_H-M   'P 1'
#
loop_
_entity.id
_entity.type
_entity.pdbx_description
1 polymer ?
#
loop_
_entity_poly.entity_id
_entity_poly.type
_entity_poly.pdbx_seq_one_letter_code
_entity_poly.pdbx_strand_id
1 'polypeptide(L)'
;MNTNAKKSYEKIINAAIALQIIFILDNILDLILIFFLVWYIWFKMHWGFLGIIIFIFTFWVFHKLIFPKIVYLIKIPFINMAKSGVVRLATLNIIDDEMVKRLASIEVELWPKTIHMNMSANEAQEFAEKIENLSKD
;
A
#
# COMPACT_ATOMS: atom_id res chain seq x y z
N MET A 1 1.91 20.13 -20.20
CA MET A 1 1.79 18.65 -20.33
C MET A 1 2.88 17.97 -19.50
N ASN A 2 4.09 18.52 -19.52
CA ASN A 2 5.25 18.30 -18.66
C ASN A 2 5.02 18.04 -17.17
N THR A 3 4.42 18.98 -16.44
CA THR A 3 4.17 18.82 -14.99
C THR A 3 3.34 17.57 -14.66
N ASN A 4 2.61 16.99 -15.62
CA ASN A 4 1.77 15.83 -15.40
C ASN A 4 2.57 14.52 -15.29
N ALA A 5 3.73 14.37 -15.95
CA ALA A 5 4.54 13.15 -15.88
C ALA A 5 5.14 12.97 -14.48
N LYS A 6 5.86 13.99 -14.01
CA LYS A 6 6.43 14.05 -12.66
C LYS A 6 5.37 13.88 -11.58
N LYS A 7 4.26 14.63 -11.66
CA LYS A 7 3.13 14.48 -10.72
C LYS A 7 2.50 13.08 -10.77
N SER A 8 2.53 12.40 -11.91
CA SER A 8 2.00 11.04 -12.03
C SER A 8 2.93 10.02 -11.40
N TYR A 9 4.25 10.21 -11.50
CA TYR A 9 5.22 9.39 -10.82
C TYR A 9 5.20 9.60 -9.30
N GLU A 10 5.16 10.86 -8.84
CA GLU A 10 4.99 11.21 -7.42
C GLU A 10 3.72 10.60 -6.82
N LYS A 11 2.62 10.53 -7.59
CA LYS A 11 1.40 9.82 -7.15
C LYS A 11 1.62 8.33 -6.91
N ILE A 12 2.43 7.67 -7.73
CA ILE A 12 2.76 6.24 -7.55
C ILE A 12 3.61 6.07 -6.29
N ILE A 13 4.63 6.91 -6.10
CA ILE A 13 5.49 6.88 -4.90
C ILE A 13 4.68 7.14 -3.63
N ASN A 14 3.88 8.20 -3.61
CA ASN A 14 3.09 8.58 -2.44
C ASN A 14 2.06 7.49 -2.09
N ALA A 15 1.45 6.86 -3.10
CA ALA A 15 0.56 5.73 -2.88
C ALA A 15 1.30 4.50 -2.33
N ALA A 16 2.48 4.16 -2.87
CA ALA A 16 3.30 3.05 -2.39
C ALA A 16 3.73 3.25 -0.93
N ILE A 17 4.20 4.45 -0.56
CA ILE A 17 4.57 4.80 0.82
C ILE A 17 3.35 4.70 1.74
N ALA A 18 2.21 5.26 1.34
CA ALA A 18 0.99 5.21 2.15
C ALA A 18 0.52 3.76 2.39
N LEU A 19 0.56 2.91 1.38
CA LEU A 19 0.22 1.50 1.49
C LEU A 19 1.19 0.74 2.42
N GLN A 20 2.48 1.05 2.35
CA GLN A 20 3.49 0.48 3.22
C GLN A 20 3.30 0.91 4.69
N ILE A 21 2.94 2.17 4.92
CA ILE A 21 2.55 2.66 6.25
C ILE A 21 1.29 1.95 6.75
N ILE A 22 0.27 1.76 5.90
CA ILE A 22 -0.94 1.02 6.26
C ILE A 22 -0.58 -0.42 6.68
N PHE A 23 0.32 -1.08 5.96
CA PHE A 23 0.81 -2.41 6.34
C PHE A 23 1.53 -2.42 7.70
N ILE A 24 2.37 -1.43 7.97
CA ILE A 24 3.04 -1.30 9.28
C ILE A 24 2.01 -1.06 10.39
N LEU A 25 1.05 -0.17 10.16
CA LEU A 25 -0.03 0.13 11.12
C LEU A 25 -0.90 -1.09 11.40
N ASP A 26 -1.19 -1.92 10.38
CA ASP A 26 -1.92 -3.18 10.51
C ASP A 26 -1.21 -4.13 11.49
N ASN A 27 0.09 -4.34 11.31
CA ASN A 27 0.91 -5.17 12.20
C ASN A 27 1.03 -4.59 13.63
N ILE A 28 1.15 -3.27 13.77
CA ILE A 28 1.18 -2.60 15.08
C ILE A 28 -0.15 -2.77 15.80
N LEU A 29 -1.27 -2.60 15.08
CA LEU A 29 -2.62 -2.82 15.62
C LEU A 29 -2.80 -4.26 16.09
N ASP A 30 -2.36 -5.24 15.30
CA ASP A 30 -2.39 -6.65 15.69
C ASP A 30 -1.60 -6.93 16.98
N LEU A 31 -0.40 -6.35 17.11
CA LEU A 31 0.41 -6.48 18.31
C LEU A 31 -0.27 -5.86 19.54
N ILE A 32 -0.85 -4.67 19.39
CA ILE A 32 -1.61 -3.99 20.45
C ILE A 32 -2.85 -4.81 20.83
N LEU A 33 -3.55 -5.39 19.85
CA LEU A 33 -4.71 -6.24 20.04
C LEU A 33 -4.37 -7.51 20.84
N ILE A 34 -3.23 -8.15 20.56
CA ILE A 34 -2.74 -9.30 21.33
C ILE A 34 -2.43 -8.87 22.77
N PHE A 35 -1.72 -7.76 22.98
CA PHE A 35 -1.42 -7.25 24.31
C PHE A 35 -2.69 -6.93 25.10
N PHE A 36 -3.67 -6.30 24.47
CA PHE A 36 -4.97 -6.00 25.07
C PHE A 36 -5.74 -7.27 25.41
N LEU A 37 -5.71 -8.29 24.55
CA LEU A 37 -6.33 -9.60 24.81
C LEU A 37 -5.74 -10.25 26.06
N VAL A 38 -4.40 -10.28 26.18
CA VAL A 38 -3.70 -10.85 27.33
C VAL A 38 -4.01 -10.06 28.61
N TRP A 39 -3.93 -8.73 28.56
CA TRP A 39 -4.26 -7.86 29.69
C TRP A 39 -5.72 -8.03 30.13
N TYR A 40 -6.64 -8.14 29.18
CA TYR A 40 -8.07 -8.32 29.47
C TYR A 40 -8.36 -9.69 30.09
N ILE A 41 -7.73 -10.76 29.59
CA ILE A 41 -7.84 -12.11 30.19
C ILE A 41 -7.34 -12.09 31.64
N TRP A 42 -6.21 -11.43 31.90
CA TRP A 42 -5.68 -11.26 33.27
C TRP A 42 -6.67 -10.54 34.19
N PHE A 43 -7.25 -9.42 33.73
CA PHE A 43 -8.21 -8.63 34.52
C PHE A 43 -9.56 -9.35 34.73
N LYS A 44 -9.98 -10.16 33.76
CA LYS A 44 -11.27 -10.87 33.77
C LYS A 44 -11.21 -12.26 34.39
N MET A 45 -10.09 -12.68 34.97
CA MET A 45 -10.02 -13.93 35.74
C MET A 45 -11.10 -14.01 36.85
N HIS A 46 -11.65 -12.89 37.28
CA HIS A 46 -12.75 -12.82 38.27
C HIS A 46 -14.18 -12.91 37.69
N TRP A 47 -14.37 -12.88 36.37
CA TRP A 47 -15.70 -12.80 35.72
C TRP A 47 -16.26 -14.16 35.28
N GLY A 48 -15.53 -15.25 35.57
CA GLY A 48 -15.90 -16.62 35.21
C GLY A 48 -15.58 -16.99 33.75
N PHE A 49 -15.48 -18.29 33.50
CA PHE A 49 -15.03 -18.87 32.22
C PHE A 49 -15.89 -18.45 31.01
N LEU A 50 -17.20 -18.26 31.21
CA LEU A 50 -18.14 -17.88 30.14
C LEU A 50 -17.83 -16.49 29.55
N GLY A 51 -17.43 -15.53 30.39
CA GLY A 51 -17.07 -14.18 29.93
C GLY A 51 -15.81 -14.18 29.05
N ILE A 52 -14.85 -15.07 29.36
CA ILE A 52 -13.62 -15.23 28.58
C ILE A 52 -13.93 -15.80 27.19
N ILE A 53 -14.79 -16.83 27.10
CA ILE A 53 -15.17 -17.43 25.82
C ILE A 53 -15.88 -16.42 24.91
N ILE A 54 -16.87 -15.68 25.43
CA ILE A 54 -17.62 -14.69 24.65
C ILE A 54 -16.69 -13.60 24.11
N PHE A 55 -15.72 -13.17 24.92
CA PHE A 55 -14.74 -12.17 24.50
C PHE A 55 -13.82 -12.69 23.40
N ILE A 56 -13.22 -13.88 23.57
CA ILE A 56 -12.36 -14.49 22.55
C ILE A 56 -13.13 -14.67 21.24
N PHE A 57 -14.37 -15.12 21.30
CA PHE A 57 -15.21 -15.30 20.11
C PHE A 57 -15.51 -13.98 19.41
N THR A 58 -15.92 -12.95 20.16
CA THR A 58 -16.22 -11.61 19.60
C THR A 58 -14.97 -10.98 18.99
N PHE A 59 -13.84 -11.10 19.68
CA PHE A 59 -12.53 -10.66 19.19
C PHE A 59 -12.15 -11.38 17.89
N TRP A 60 -12.31 -12.71 17.86
CA TRP A 60 -12.00 -13.52 16.68
C TRP A 60 -12.87 -13.13 15.47
N VAL A 61 -14.19 -12.97 15.68
CA VAL A 61 -15.12 -12.52 14.63
C VAL A 61 -14.70 -11.15 14.09
N PHE A 62 -14.40 -10.21 14.97
CA PHE A 62 -13.98 -8.87 14.57
C PHE A 62 -12.67 -8.90 13.78
N HIS A 63 -11.66 -9.61 14.30
CA HIS A 63 -10.33 -9.73 13.71
C HIS A 63 -10.34 -10.44 12.35
N LYS A 64 -11.11 -11.53 12.21
CA LYS A 64 -11.14 -12.31 10.96
C LYS A 64 -12.07 -11.77 9.89
N LEU A 65 -13.20 -11.16 10.26
CA LEU A 65 -14.25 -10.81 9.28
C LEU A 65 -14.36 -9.31 9.01
N ILE A 66 -14.17 -8.48 10.04
CA ILE A 66 -14.48 -7.05 9.97
C ILE A 66 -13.21 -6.25 9.69
N PHE A 67 -12.17 -6.47 10.48
CA PHE A 67 -10.93 -5.71 10.42
C PHE A 67 -10.24 -5.76 9.04
N PRO A 68 -10.11 -6.92 8.36
CA PRO A 68 -9.45 -6.98 7.04
C PRO A 68 -10.23 -6.20 5.98
N LYS A 69 -11.56 -6.14 6.10
CA LYS A 69 -12.41 -5.36 5.18
C LYS A 69 -12.22 -3.87 5.39
N ILE A 70 -12.10 -3.41 6.64
CA ILE A 70 -11.83 -2.01 6.95
C ILE A 70 -10.47 -1.59 6.39
N VAL A 71 -9.43 -2.40 6.63
CA VAL A 71 -8.07 -2.14 6.10
C VAL A 71 -8.09 -2.09 4.57
N TYR A 72 -8.80 -3.03 3.93
CA TYR A 72 -8.94 -3.03 2.47
C TYR A 72 -9.61 -1.74 1.95
N LEU A 73 -10.70 -1.28 2.58
CA LEU A 73 -11.37 -0.03 2.20
C LEU A 73 -10.44 1.18 2.29
N ILE A 74 -9.55 1.22 3.28
CA ILE A 74 -8.55 2.28 3.43
C ILE A 74 -7.49 2.21 2.31
N LYS A 75 -7.12 1.01 1.85
CA LYS A 75 -6.12 0.80 0.78
C LYS A 75 -6.62 1.20 -0.62
N ILE A 76 -7.91 1.01 -0.93
CA ILE A 76 -8.51 1.28 -2.26
C ILE A 76 -8.12 2.63 -2.87
N PRO A 77 -8.28 3.79 -2.19
CA PRO A 77 -7.98 5.09 -2.78
C PRO A 77 -6.51 5.21 -3.21
N PHE A 78 -5.57 4.65 -2.45
CA PHE A 78 -4.15 4.67 -2.77
C PHE A 78 -3.83 3.76 -3.96
N ILE A 79 -4.43 2.56 -4.02
CA ILE A 79 -4.30 1.66 -5.17
C ILE A 79 -4.80 2.35 -6.45
N ASN A 80 -5.95 3.02 -6.38
CA ASN A 80 -6.51 3.75 -7.51
C ASN A 80 -5.64 4.97 -7.91
N MET A 81 -5.07 5.66 -6.93
CA MET A 81 -4.12 6.75 -7.17
C MET A 81 -2.89 6.26 -7.94
N ALA A 82 -2.28 5.15 -7.50
CA ALA A 82 -1.13 4.53 -8.17
C ALA A 82 -1.48 4.09 -9.59
N LYS A 83 -2.60 3.37 -9.78
CA LYS A 83 -3.09 2.95 -11.10
C LYS A 83 -3.28 4.15 -12.04
N SER A 84 -3.86 5.24 -11.55
CA SER A 84 -4.04 6.46 -12.36
C SER A 84 -2.71 7.09 -12.77
N GLY A 85 -1.68 7.00 -11.92
CA GLY A 85 -0.33 7.44 -12.23
C GLY A 85 0.30 6.60 -13.33
N VAL A 86 0.21 5.27 -13.22
CA VAL A 86 0.73 4.32 -14.23
C VAL A 86 0.06 4.54 -15.59
N VAL A 87 -1.27 4.66 -15.63
CA VAL A 87 -2.01 4.93 -16.88
C VAL A 87 -1.54 6.23 -17.53
N ARG A 88 -1.30 7.29 -16.75
CA ARG A 88 -0.79 8.57 -17.28
C ARG A 88 0.64 8.44 -17.80
N LEU A 89 1.51 7.70 -17.13
CA LEU A 89 2.88 7.44 -17.63
C LEU A 89 2.86 6.62 -18.92
N ALA A 90 1.98 5.63 -19.03
CA ALA A 90 1.82 4.82 -20.24
C ALA A 90 1.26 5.65 -21.40
N THR A 91 0.26 6.50 -21.15
CA THR A 91 -0.32 7.42 -22.16
C THR A 91 0.73 8.41 -22.70
N LEU A 92 1.72 8.77 -21.89
CA LEU A 92 2.82 9.65 -22.29
C LEU A 92 3.97 8.90 -22.98
N ASN A 93 3.84 7.59 -23.25
CA ASN A 93 4.91 6.73 -23.78
C ASN A 93 6.20 6.80 -22.93
N ILE A 94 6.05 6.98 -21.62
CA ILE A 94 7.17 6.99 -20.67
C ILE A 94 7.46 5.57 -20.16
N ILE A 95 6.43 4.74 -20.06
CA ILE A 95 6.54 3.31 -19.78
C ILE A 95 5.84 2.53 -20.90
N ASP A 96 6.37 1.35 -21.22
CA ASP A 96 5.80 0.46 -22.25
C ASP A 96 4.70 -0.46 -21.70
N ASP A 97 4.00 -1.13 -22.62
CA ASP A 97 2.92 -2.06 -22.30
C ASP A 97 3.42 -3.30 -21.53
N GLU A 98 4.69 -3.68 -21.70
CA GLU A 98 5.27 -4.81 -20.99
C GLU A 98 5.47 -4.48 -19.50
N MET A 99 5.96 -3.28 -19.20
CA MET A 99 6.09 -2.74 -17.86
C MET A 99 4.72 -2.65 -17.19
N VAL A 100 3.69 -2.15 -17.89
CA VAL A 100 2.32 -2.09 -17.35
C VAL A 100 1.80 -3.49 -17.00
N LYS A 101 2.00 -4.48 -17.86
CA LYS A 101 1.62 -5.88 -17.58
C LYS A 101 2.36 -6.46 -16.38
N ARG A 102 3.66 -6.18 -16.24
CA ARG A 102 4.45 -6.60 -15.08
C ARG A 102 3.94 -5.94 -13.79
N LEU A 103 3.71 -4.63 -13.80
CA LEU A 103 3.18 -3.89 -12.65
C LEU A 103 1.81 -4.45 -12.22
N ALA A 104 0.95 -4.85 -13.16
CA ALA A 104 -0.32 -5.48 -12.83
C ALA A 104 -0.20 -6.84 -12.11
N SER A 105 0.94 -7.52 -12.24
CA SER A 105 1.21 -8.82 -11.62
C SER A 105 1.85 -8.75 -10.22
N ILE A 106 2.22 -7.55 -9.76
CA ILE A 106 2.90 -7.34 -8.48
C ILE A 106 2.16 -6.33 -7.61
N GLU A 107 2.47 -6.34 -6.31
CA GLU A 107 1.90 -5.42 -5.34
C GLU A 107 2.31 -3.96 -5.60
N VAL A 108 1.40 -3.01 -5.33
CA VAL A 108 1.58 -1.58 -5.62
C VAL A 108 2.76 -0.98 -4.86
N GLU A 109 3.02 -1.46 -3.65
CA GLU A 109 4.16 -1.03 -2.83
C GLU A 109 5.51 -1.26 -3.54
N LEU A 110 5.59 -2.23 -4.46
CA LEU A 110 6.81 -2.60 -5.17
C LEU A 110 6.98 -1.87 -6.51
N TRP A 111 5.93 -1.20 -7.00
CA TRP A 111 5.93 -0.58 -8.31
C TRP A 111 7.06 0.45 -8.53
N PRO A 112 7.36 1.38 -7.61
CA PRO A 112 8.46 2.32 -7.80
C PRO A 112 9.80 1.61 -8.01
N LYS A 113 10.05 0.55 -7.24
CA LYS A 113 11.29 -0.25 -7.32
C LYS A 113 11.37 -1.00 -8.64
N THR A 114 10.26 -1.60 -9.11
CA THR A 114 10.22 -2.32 -10.38
C THR A 114 10.42 -1.38 -11.58
N ILE A 115 9.84 -0.18 -11.54
CA ILE A 115 10.05 0.85 -12.56
C ILE A 115 11.53 1.20 -12.65
N HIS A 116 12.21 1.38 -11.50
CA HIS A 116 13.64 1.71 -11.46
C HIS A 116 14.57 0.53 -11.82
N MET A 117 14.27 -0.70 -11.41
CA MET A 117 15.17 -1.87 -11.58
C MET A 117 15.22 -2.42 -13.00
N ASN A 118 14.14 -2.26 -13.78
CA ASN A 118 14.09 -2.73 -15.16
C ASN A 118 14.70 -1.74 -16.16
N MET A 119 15.16 -0.59 -15.69
CA MET A 119 15.89 0.37 -16.51
C MET A 119 17.39 0.07 -16.38
N SER A 120 18.09 -0.05 -17.50
CA SER A 120 19.56 0.01 -17.51
C SER A 120 20.03 1.35 -16.92
N ALA A 121 21.29 1.46 -16.45
CA ALA A 121 21.79 2.70 -15.88
C ALA A 121 21.62 3.91 -16.82
N ASN A 122 21.79 3.70 -18.13
CA ASN A 122 21.56 4.71 -19.15
C ASN A 122 20.07 5.02 -19.33
N GLU A 123 19.19 4.02 -19.37
CA GLU A 123 17.74 4.25 -19.46
C GLU A 123 17.16 4.88 -18.20
N ALA A 124 17.72 4.59 -17.02
CA ALA A 124 17.32 5.20 -15.76
C ALA A 124 17.74 6.67 -15.70
N GLN A 125 18.94 6.97 -16.23
CA GLN A 125 19.44 8.34 -16.36
C GLN A 125 18.68 9.11 -17.42
N GLU A 126 18.40 8.52 -18.59
CA GLU A 126 17.53 9.10 -19.62
C GLU A 126 16.10 9.27 -19.11
N PHE A 127 15.57 8.34 -18.31
CA PHE A 127 14.25 8.46 -17.69
C PHE A 127 14.23 9.59 -16.66
N ALA A 128 15.26 9.70 -15.82
CA ALA A 128 15.40 10.79 -14.86
C ALA A 128 15.53 12.15 -15.56
N GLU A 129 16.36 12.23 -16.60
CA GLU A 129 16.52 13.42 -17.44
C GLU A 129 15.24 13.74 -18.20
N LYS A 130 14.52 12.74 -18.71
CA LYS A 130 13.22 12.91 -19.38
C LYS A 130 12.19 13.44 -18.39
N ILE A 131 12.12 12.91 -17.17
CA ILE A 131 11.25 13.43 -16.11
C ILE A 131 11.65 14.86 -15.69
N GLU A 132 12.95 15.17 -15.62
CA GLU A 132 13.47 16.48 -15.23
C GLU A 132 13.26 17.55 -16.31
N ASN A 133 13.55 17.23 -17.57
CA ASN A 133 13.30 18.08 -18.73
C ASN A 133 11.80 18.32 -18.90
N LEU A 134 10.98 17.27 -18.72
CA LEU A 134 9.52 17.39 -18.63
C LEU A 134 9.05 18.14 -17.36
N SER A 135 9.92 18.74 -16.54
CA SER A 135 9.53 19.56 -15.39
C SER A 135 9.93 21.04 -15.52
N LYS A 136 10.79 21.38 -16.50
CA LYS A 136 11.33 22.73 -16.71
C LYS A 136 10.53 23.55 -17.75
N ASP A 137 9.79 22.91 -18.65
CA ASP A 137 8.79 23.57 -19.53
C ASP A 137 7.36 23.44 -19.02
#